data_AF-A0A126QQ50-F1
#
_entry.id   AF-A0A126QQ50-F1
#
_cell.length_a   1.000
_cell.length_b   1.000
_cell.length_c   1.000
_cell.angle_alpha   90.00
_cell.angle_beta   90.00
_cell.angle_gamma   90.00
#
_symmetry.space_group_name_H-M   'P 1'
#
loop_
_entity.id
_entity.type
_entity.pdbx_description
1 polymer ?
#
loop_
_entity_poly.entity_id
_entity_poly.type
_entity_poly.pdbx_seq_one_letter_code
_entity_poly.pdbx_strand_id
1 'polypeptide(L)'
;MPTAPYTAEPVLKDGALADIRIRIQGKTWHLWGRSGAEREERLADEVPQGALPVLLGTGLGICLERLAGKGIEAAVVDRERDMRALLPPGAAPSLLVDDPDPAAALKRLEAWRADRGGGPLHPVVLPLYQRLDREYYGALAETLKAGASTDFWSLARYPKFRSTAPRVLFFDSDYFLCREIRAGLDRIGASHRSIVLEDRETGSSAFIENLLKAVIDFRPDFALTVNHFGLDREGKLAGLLADLGLPLASWFVDNPHLILFDYAHPGADNTAIFTFDAGNLDAMRERGFGNVHYLPLATDPERFRPGAGRGPSEWRAPISFVGSSMTGPVDRCLALAGLPDRLAEEYETVAAAFGASGETSVARFLERERTDWTREITALPTRERRLAAESLLTWEATRRYRLACVQTILPFDPLVVGDDGWTGLLGAGTRLLPPLDYYDDLPRFYPLSEINFNCTSRQMKGAVNQRVFDVPACGGFLLTDHREQMEDLFDLDREAVTYREPQDIPELVERFAAAPDARRAVSTAARRRILAEHTYERRLANLVETMRATFG
;
A
#
# COMPACT_ATOMS: atom_id res chain seq x y z
N MET A 1 -24.44 29.47 28.36
CA MET A 1 -24.65 30.46 29.46
C MET A 1 -24.34 31.86 28.92
N PRO A 2 -24.73 32.99 29.55
CA PRO A 2 -24.18 34.29 29.12
C PRO A 2 -22.65 34.28 29.29
N THR A 3 -21.95 34.92 28.35
CA THR A 3 -20.50 35.17 28.42
C THR A 3 -20.16 35.70 29.81
N ALA A 4 -19.11 35.20 30.46
CA ALA A 4 -18.74 35.69 31.78
C ALA A 4 -18.52 37.21 31.72
N PRO A 5 -19.04 38.00 32.69
CA PRO A 5 -19.03 39.46 32.61
C PRO A 5 -17.59 39.97 32.47
N TYR A 6 -17.37 40.79 31.46
CA TYR A 6 -16.07 41.38 31.13
C TYR A 6 -16.23 42.87 30.80
N THR A 7 -15.13 43.61 30.78
CA THR A 7 -15.06 44.96 30.19
C THR A 7 -14.10 44.97 29.01
N ALA A 8 -14.43 45.72 27.96
CA ALA A 8 -13.57 45.90 26.79
C ALA A 8 -13.12 47.36 26.67
N GLU A 9 -11.83 47.57 26.38
CA GLU A 9 -11.21 48.88 26.20
C GLU A 9 -10.38 48.89 24.91
N PRO A 10 -10.43 49.96 24.09
CA PRO A 10 -9.62 50.05 22.88
C PRO A 10 -8.16 50.29 23.25
N VAL A 11 -7.25 49.62 22.56
CA VAL A 11 -5.82 49.90 22.61
C VAL A 11 -5.45 50.65 21.34
N LEU A 12 -5.07 51.91 21.49
CA LEU A 12 -4.73 52.78 20.36
C LEU A 12 -3.22 52.81 20.12
N LYS A 13 -2.82 52.77 18.85
CA LYS A 13 -1.46 53.06 18.39
C LYS A 13 -1.54 54.10 17.29
N ASP A 14 -0.81 55.21 17.46
CA ASP A 14 -0.79 56.32 16.50
C ASP A 14 -2.20 56.87 16.16
N GLY A 15 -3.11 56.83 17.13
CA GLY A 15 -4.51 57.28 16.98
C GLY A 15 -5.46 56.27 16.31
N ALA A 16 -4.96 55.13 15.84
CA ALA A 16 -5.76 54.05 15.27
C ALA A 16 -5.96 52.89 16.26
N LEU A 17 -7.09 52.17 16.12
CA LEU A 17 -7.35 50.97 16.91
C LEU A 17 -6.34 49.88 16.54
N ALA A 18 -5.48 49.50 17.48
CA ALA A 18 -4.44 48.48 17.28
C ALA A 18 -4.82 47.13 17.88
N ASP A 19 -5.60 47.13 18.96
CA ASP A 19 -6.06 45.92 19.65
C ASP A 19 -7.28 46.24 20.53
N ILE A 20 -7.96 45.21 21.02
CA ILE A 20 -9.00 45.34 22.06
C ILE A 20 -8.53 44.61 23.31
N ARG A 21 -8.46 45.34 24.43
CA ARG A 21 -8.10 44.79 25.74
C ARG A 21 -9.36 44.39 26.48
N ILE A 22 -9.40 43.17 27.00
CA ILE A 22 -10.54 42.64 27.74
C ILE A 22 -10.13 42.33 29.17
N ARG A 23 -10.91 42.78 30.14
CA ARG A 23 -10.74 42.42 31.55
C ARG A 23 -11.85 41.47 31.96
N ILE A 24 -11.49 40.25 32.31
CA ILE A 24 -12.42 39.18 32.65
C ILE A 24 -11.88 38.41 33.86
N GLN A 25 -12.69 38.28 34.91
CA GLN A 25 -12.32 37.56 36.15
C GLN A 25 -10.94 37.97 36.72
N GLY A 26 -10.63 39.27 36.72
CA GLY A 26 -9.35 39.79 37.23
C GLY A 26 -8.13 39.54 36.34
N LYS A 27 -8.31 38.97 35.15
CA LYS A 27 -7.25 38.76 34.14
C LYS A 27 -7.39 39.74 32.99
N THR A 28 -6.25 40.17 32.44
CA THR A 28 -6.20 40.99 31.22
C THR A 28 -5.94 40.09 30.03
N TRP A 29 -6.87 40.09 29.08
CA TRP A 29 -6.77 39.42 27.79
C TRP A 29 -6.66 40.46 26.68
N HIS A 30 -6.12 40.01 25.55
CA HIS A 30 -5.97 40.79 24.33
C HIS A 30 -6.67 40.02 23.21
N LEU A 31 -7.37 40.73 22.33
CA LEU A 31 -7.96 40.13 21.14
C LEU A 31 -6.87 39.47 20.28
N TRP A 32 -5.80 40.22 19.97
CA TRP A 32 -4.64 39.69 19.24
C TRP A 32 -3.28 40.09 19.82
N GLY A 33 -3.18 41.22 20.51
CA GLY A 33 -1.89 41.79 20.94
C GLY A 33 -1.16 42.51 19.80
N ARG A 34 0.19 42.42 19.76
CA ARG A 34 1.06 43.27 18.93
C ARG A 34 0.97 43.04 17.40
N SER A 35 0.29 42.00 16.93
CA SER A 35 0.20 41.62 15.51
C SER A 35 -1.24 41.37 15.05
N GLY A 36 -2.22 42.10 15.58
CA GLY A 36 -3.64 41.88 15.26
C GLY A 36 -3.98 42.08 13.78
N ALA A 37 -3.49 43.19 13.19
CA ALA A 37 -3.73 43.49 11.78
C ALA A 37 -3.24 42.38 10.85
N GLU A 38 -1.96 42.01 10.94
CA GLU A 38 -1.35 40.97 10.09
C GLU A 38 -2.05 39.60 10.22
N ARG A 39 -2.58 39.27 11.40
CA ARG A 39 -3.29 38.01 11.63
C ARG A 39 -4.67 38.01 10.98
N GLU A 40 -5.40 39.12 11.09
CA GLU A 40 -6.71 39.24 10.42
C GLU A 40 -6.60 39.34 8.90
N GLU A 41 -5.55 39.99 8.40
CA GLU A 41 -5.24 39.97 6.97
C GLU A 41 -5.00 38.55 6.45
N ARG A 42 -4.23 37.75 7.20
CA ARG A 42 -3.97 36.35 6.86
C ARG A 42 -5.24 35.50 6.87
N LEU A 43 -6.10 35.68 7.88
CA LEU A 43 -7.39 34.97 7.95
C LEU A 43 -8.25 35.22 6.70
N ALA A 44 -8.23 36.45 6.17
CA ALA A 44 -8.94 36.77 4.92
C ALA A 44 -8.24 36.25 3.65
N ASP A 45 -6.93 35.96 3.71
CA ASP A 45 -6.18 35.36 2.61
C ASP A 45 -6.32 33.83 2.55
N GLU A 46 -6.61 33.18 3.69
CA GLU A 46 -6.82 31.74 3.81
C GLU A 46 -8.23 31.27 3.40
N VAL A 47 -9.17 32.20 3.16
CA VAL A 47 -10.53 31.86 2.72
C VAL A 47 -10.50 31.25 1.31
N PRO A 48 -11.00 30.01 1.11
CA PRO A 48 -11.02 29.36 -0.21
C PRO A 48 -11.87 30.11 -1.23
N GLN A 49 -11.45 30.08 -2.49
CA GLN A 49 -12.23 30.66 -3.59
C GLN A 49 -13.60 29.97 -3.72
N GLY A 50 -14.66 30.76 -3.82
CA GLY A 50 -16.04 30.26 -3.94
C GLY A 50 -16.71 29.86 -2.62
N ALA A 51 -15.99 29.96 -1.49
CA ALA A 51 -16.58 29.78 -0.18
C ALA A 51 -17.29 31.07 0.30
N LEU A 52 -18.26 30.89 1.20
CA LEU A 52 -18.97 31.95 1.87
C LEU A 52 -18.40 32.13 3.30
N PRO A 53 -17.51 33.10 3.55
CA PRO A 53 -16.84 33.25 4.84
C PRO A 53 -17.82 33.68 5.95
N VAL A 54 -17.71 33.00 7.09
CA VAL A 54 -18.46 33.27 8.32
C VAL A 54 -17.47 33.59 9.44
N LEU A 55 -17.33 34.86 9.78
CA LEU A 55 -16.47 35.31 10.88
C LEU A 55 -17.16 35.04 12.21
N LEU A 56 -16.50 34.27 13.08
CA LEU A 56 -16.94 34.04 14.46
C LEU A 56 -16.27 35.06 15.37
N GLY A 57 -16.94 36.20 15.50
CA GLY A 57 -16.43 37.42 16.10
C GLY A 57 -16.00 38.45 15.05
N THR A 58 -16.24 39.74 15.33
CA THR A 58 -15.94 40.83 14.39
C THR A 58 -14.45 41.21 14.38
N GLY A 59 -13.71 40.87 15.45
CA GLY A 59 -12.28 41.14 15.53
C GLY A 59 -11.96 42.62 15.60
N LEU A 60 -10.95 43.06 14.84
CA LEU A 60 -10.56 44.46 14.62
C LEU A 60 -11.22 45.05 13.36
N GLY A 61 -12.02 44.27 12.63
CA GLY A 61 -12.67 44.68 11.38
C GLY A 61 -11.79 44.54 10.13
N ILE A 62 -10.50 44.21 10.28
CA ILE A 62 -9.52 44.20 9.19
C ILE A 62 -9.76 43.02 8.24
N CYS A 63 -10.11 41.85 8.79
CA CYS A 63 -10.45 40.67 8.00
C CYS A 63 -11.66 40.98 7.08
N LEU A 64 -12.68 41.62 7.63
CA LEU A 64 -13.89 41.98 6.90
C LEU A 64 -13.63 43.03 5.80
N GLU A 65 -12.82 44.05 6.10
CA GLU A 65 -12.39 45.04 5.10
C GLU A 65 -11.59 44.41 3.96
N ARG A 66 -10.68 43.49 4.27
CA ARG A 66 -9.87 42.81 3.24
C ARG A 66 -10.72 41.91 2.36
N LEU A 67 -11.70 41.20 2.92
CA LEU A 67 -12.66 40.40 2.13
C LEU A 67 -13.52 41.29 1.23
N ALA A 68 -14.05 42.40 1.77
CA ALA A 68 -14.80 43.37 0.98
C ALA A 68 -13.97 43.97 -0.16
N GLY A 69 -12.70 44.30 0.09
CA GLY A 69 -11.76 44.78 -0.95
C GLY A 69 -11.49 43.78 -2.07
N LYS A 70 -11.66 42.47 -1.80
CA LYS A 70 -11.60 41.39 -2.81
C LYS A 70 -12.96 41.12 -3.49
N GLY A 71 -14.01 41.86 -3.13
CA GLY A 71 -15.37 41.61 -3.61
C GLY A 71 -16.02 40.37 -3.02
N ILE A 72 -15.53 39.86 -1.89
CA ILE A 72 -16.07 38.67 -1.22
C ILE A 72 -17.04 39.12 -0.13
N GLU A 73 -18.30 38.71 -0.23
CA GLU A 73 -19.29 38.93 0.83
C GLU A 73 -19.04 38.02 2.02
N ALA A 74 -19.18 38.55 3.23
CA ALA A 74 -19.00 37.78 4.46
C ALA A 74 -20.19 37.95 5.41
N ALA A 75 -20.45 36.91 6.19
CA ALA A 75 -21.33 36.95 7.35
C ALA A 75 -20.49 37.06 8.63
N VAL A 76 -21.02 37.74 9.65
CA VAL A 76 -20.40 37.85 10.98
C VAL A 76 -21.37 37.33 12.01
N VAL A 77 -20.93 36.38 12.84
CA VAL A 77 -21.63 35.96 14.05
C VAL A 77 -20.91 36.55 15.25
N ASP A 78 -21.52 37.51 15.92
CA ASP A 78 -20.90 38.17 17.07
C ASP A 78 -21.96 38.70 18.05
N ARG A 79 -21.98 38.15 19.27
CA ARG A 79 -22.84 38.59 20.37
C ARG A 79 -22.19 39.65 21.26
N GLU A 80 -20.88 39.88 21.12
CA GLU A 80 -20.08 40.76 21.97
C GLU A 80 -20.22 42.22 21.55
N ARG A 81 -21.40 42.80 21.82
CA ARG A 81 -21.77 44.17 21.40
C ARG A 81 -20.80 45.23 21.91
N ASP A 82 -20.29 45.08 23.13
CA ASP A 82 -19.35 46.01 23.74
C ASP A 82 -18.01 46.06 22.99
N MET A 83 -17.54 44.92 22.46
CA MET A 83 -16.32 44.89 21.65
C MET A 83 -16.56 45.49 20.27
N ARG A 84 -17.70 45.17 19.65
CA ARG A 84 -18.09 45.73 18.34
C ARG A 84 -18.26 47.23 18.37
N ALA A 85 -18.76 47.80 19.47
CA ALA A 85 -18.94 49.24 19.63
C ALA A 85 -17.62 50.03 19.64
N LEU A 86 -16.48 49.36 19.85
CA LEU A 86 -15.15 49.98 19.83
C LEU A 86 -14.55 50.07 18.42
N LEU A 87 -15.16 49.43 17.44
CA LEU A 87 -14.63 49.38 16.08
C LEU A 87 -14.78 50.73 15.37
N PRO A 88 -13.78 51.14 14.58
CA PRO A 88 -13.94 52.28 13.69
C PRO A 88 -15.01 51.98 12.63
N PRO A 89 -15.62 53.02 12.01
CA PRO A 89 -16.44 52.82 10.82
C PRO A 89 -15.63 52.11 9.72
N GLY A 90 -16.20 51.05 9.14
CA GLY A 90 -15.52 50.20 8.16
C GLY A 90 -16.49 49.39 7.30
N ALA A 91 -16.00 48.33 6.67
CA ALA A 91 -16.83 47.45 5.85
C ALA A 91 -17.95 46.80 6.68
N ALA A 92 -19.19 46.88 6.19
CA ALA A 92 -20.33 46.22 6.83
C ALA A 92 -20.42 44.76 6.36
N PRO A 93 -20.72 43.80 7.24
CA PRO A 93 -20.96 42.44 6.81
C PRO A 93 -22.28 42.36 6.04
N SER A 94 -22.34 41.45 5.08
CA SER A 94 -23.56 41.19 4.32
C SER A 94 -24.67 40.55 5.17
N LEU A 95 -24.29 39.95 6.30
CA LEU A 95 -25.17 39.49 7.36
C LEU A 95 -24.47 39.64 8.72
N LEU A 96 -25.15 40.26 9.69
CA LEU A 96 -24.75 40.26 11.10
C LEU A 96 -25.74 39.41 11.92
N VAL A 97 -25.21 38.45 12.67
CA VAL A 97 -25.97 37.56 13.56
C VAL A 97 -25.48 37.72 14.99
N ASP A 98 -26.35 38.19 15.88
CA ASP A 98 -26.08 38.38 17.30
C ASP A 98 -27.08 37.61 18.19
N ASP A 99 -27.70 36.58 17.62
CA ASP A 99 -28.67 35.73 18.31
C ASP A 99 -28.00 34.95 19.46
N PRO A 100 -28.59 34.92 20.68
CA PRO A 100 -28.01 34.17 21.79
C PRO A 100 -28.03 32.64 21.59
N ASP A 101 -28.93 32.12 20.76
CA ASP A 101 -29.07 30.69 20.47
C ASP A 101 -28.22 30.27 19.24
N PRO A 102 -27.25 29.35 19.39
CA PRO A 102 -26.42 28.91 18.27
C PRO A 102 -27.23 28.22 17.17
N ALA A 103 -28.34 27.56 17.49
CA ALA A 103 -29.19 26.92 16.48
C ALA A 103 -29.93 27.97 15.62
N ALA A 104 -30.44 29.03 16.24
CA ALA A 104 -31.04 30.16 15.53
C ALA A 104 -30.00 30.90 14.68
N ALA A 105 -28.77 31.06 15.19
CA ALA A 105 -27.68 31.65 14.42
C ALA A 105 -27.34 30.84 13.16
N LEU A 106 -27.21 29.51 13.28
CA LEU A 106 -26.99 28.61 12.13
C LEU A 106 -28.12 28.70 11.11
N LYS A 107 -29.39 28.74 11.56
CA LYS A 107 -30.54 28.88 10.66
C LYS A 107 -30.49 30.15 9.82
N ARG A 108 -30.02 31.27 10.40
CA ARG A 108 -29.84 32.54 9.67
C ARG A 108 -28.69 32.47 8.67
N LEU A 109 -27.59 31.82 9.03
CA LEU A 109 -26.47 31.58 8.12
C LEU A 109 -26.89 30.68 6.94
N GLU A 110 -27.71 29.67 7.18
CA GLU A 110 -28.25 28.78 6.17
C GLU A 110 -29.19 29.50 5.18
N ALA A 111 -30.06 30.39 5.68
CA ALA A 111 -30.88 31.23 4.80
C ALA A 111 -30.01 32.16 3.94
N TRP A 112 -29.00 32.78 4.55
CA TRP A 112 -28.03 33.63 3.85
C TRP A 112 -27.20 32.88 2.80
N ARG A 113 -26.85 31.62 3.09
CA ARG A 113 -26.20 30.69 2.15
C ARG A 113 -27.09 30.43 0.93
N ALA A 114 -28.37 30.12 1.17
CA ALA A 114 -29.32 29.81 0.11
C ALA A 114 -29.51 31.00 -0.85
N ASP A 115 -29.60 32.22 -0.31
CA ASP A 115 -29.74 33.45 -1.10
C ASP A 115 -28.52 33.76 -1.99
N ARG A 116 -27.36 33.17 -1.70
CA ARG A 116 -26.07 33.39 -2.39
C ARG A 116 -25.64 32.22 -3.28
N GLY A 117 -26.59 31.39 -3.68
CA GLY A 117 -26.34 30.27 -4.59
C GLY A 117 -25.79 29.01 -3.92
N GLY A 118 -25.84 28.91 -2.59
CA GLY A 118 -25.63 27.65 -1.88
C GLY A 118 -24.18 27.24 -1.63
N GLY A 119 -23.20 28.13 -1.81
CA GLY A 119 -21.78 27.84 -1.59
C GLY A 119 -21.45 27.41 -0.15
N PRO A 120 -20.31 26.72 0.09
CA PRO A 120 -19.98 26.20 1.41
C PRO A 120 -19.70 27.33 2.41
N LEU A 121 -20.31 27.25 3.60
CA LEU A 121 -20.00 28.18 4.69
C LEU A 121 -18.62 27.83 5.26
N HIS A 122 -17.70 28.80 5.21
CA HIS A 122 -16.34 28.61 5.70
C HIS A 122 -16.13 29.39 7.00
N PRO A 123 -15.89 28.71 8.14
CA PRO A 123 -15.72 29.39 9.41
C PRO A 123 -14.36 30.08 9.52
N VAL A 124 -14.37 31.41 9.66
CA VAL A 124 -13.19 32.22 10.01
C VAL A 124 -13.19 32.44 11.52
N VAL A 125 -12.31 31.73 12.22
CA VAL A 125 -12.35 31.64 13.68
C VAL A 125 -11.35 32.57 14.33
N LEU A 126 -11.82 33.46 15.20
CA LEU A 126 -10.97 34.29 16.04
C LEU A 126 -10.75 33.62 17.42
N PRO A 127 -9.50 33.28 17.80
CA PRO A 127 -9.23 32.44 18.98
C PRO A 127 -9.80 32.97 20.31
N LEU A 128 -9.85 34.29 20.48
CA LEU A 128 -10.39 34.90 21.69
C LEU A 128 -11.87 34.57 21.88
N TYR A 129 -12.69 34.62 20.82
CA TYR A 129 -14.14 34.44 20.92
C TYR A 129 -14.51 33.03 21.39
N GLN A 130 -13.79 32.01 20.92
CA GLN A 130 -13.92 30.65 21.46
C GLN A 130 -13.53 30.55 22.93
N ARG A 131 -12.61 31.41 23.39
CA ARG A 131 -12.17 31.46 24.78
C ARG A 131 -13.12 32.24 25.68
N LEU A 132 -13.86 33.20 25.13
CA LEU A 132 -14.92 33.95 25.81
C LEU A 132 -16.15 33.06 26.06
N ASP A 133 -16.57 32.31 25.04
CA ASP A 133 -17.65 31.34 25.15
C ASP A 133 -17.42 30.15 24.22
N ARG A 134 -16.87 29.08 24.79
CA ARG A 134 -16.61 27.82 24.07
C ARG A 134 -17.90 27.08 23.71
N GLU A 135 -18.93 27.19 24.53
CA GLU A 135 -20.22 26.52 24.30
C GLU A 135 -20.94 27.13 23.09
N TYR A 136 -20.76 28.43 22.84
CA TYR A 136 -21.35 29.11 21.71
C TYR A 136 -20.42 29.15 20.49
N TYR A 137 -19.32 29.89 20.55
CA TYR A 137 -18.43 30.10 19.40
C TYR A 137 -17.66 28.83 19.02
N GLY A 138 -17.32 28.00 20.01
CA GLY A 138 -16.70 26.70 19.77
C GLY A 138 -17.66 25.73 19.07
N ALA A 139 -18.90 25.61 19.55
CA ALA A 139 -19.91 24.74 18.94
C ALA A 139 -20.27 25.16 17.50
N LEU A 140 -20.40 26.47 17.25
CA LEU A 140 -20.62 27.00 15.90
C LEU A 140 -19.45 26.70 14.96
N ALA A 141 -18.21 26.87 15.41
CA ALA A 141 -17.03 26.56 14.60
C ALA A 141 -17.00 25.09 14.18
N GLU A 142 -17.24 24.18 15.12
CA GLU A 142 -17.25 22.73 14.84
C GLU A 142 -18.39 22.34 13.90
N THR A 143 -19.59 22.91 14.09
CA THR A 143 -20.73 22.65 13.22
C THR A 143 -20.49 23.14 11.79
N LEU A 144 -19.93 24.35 11.63
CA LEU A 144 -19.61 24.92 10.32
C LEU A 144 -18.50 24.14 9.61
N LYS A 145 -17.47 23.68 10.33
CA LYS A 145 -16.43 22.81 9.78
C LYS A 145 -17.00 21.47 9.31
N ALA A 146 -17.91 20.88 10.08
CA ALA A 146 -18.58 19.63 9.70
C ALA A 146 -19.45 19.83 8.44
N GLY A 147 -20.16 20.95 8.33
CA GLY A 147 -20.93 21.31 7.13
C GLY A 147 -20.08 21.50 5.86
N ALA A 148 -18.91 22.14 5.97
CA ALA A 148 -17.98 22.30 4.85
C ALA A 148 -17.48 20.95 4.29
N SER A 149 -17.44 19.89 5.11
CA SER A 149 -17.04 18.55 4.66
C SER A 149 -18.05 17.85 3.75
N THR A 150 -19.32 18.29 3.71
CA THR A 150 -20.34 17.67 2.83
C THR A 150 -20.15 17.91 1.34
N ASP A 151 -19.42 18.97 0.93
CA ASP A 151 -19.11 19.21 -0.49
C ASP A 151 -18.12 18.16 -1.03
N PHE A 152 -17.09 17.83 -0.26
CA PHE A 152 -16.10 16.81 -0.62
C PHE A 152 -16.74 15.46 -0.94
N TRP A 153 -17.60 14.95 -0.05
CA TRP A 153 -18.25 13.64 -0.25
C TRP A 153 -19.19 13.64 -1.47
N SER A 154 -19.75 14.78 -1.82
CA SER A 154 -20.54 14.92 -3.05
C SER A 154 -19.67 14.84 -4.31
N LEU A 155 -18.48 15.46 -4.30
CA LEU A 155 -17.52 15.44 -5.40
C LEU A 155 -16.85 14.06 -5.56
N ALA A 156 -16.59 13.37 -4.45
CA ALA A 156 -16.02 12.02 -4.44
C ALA A 156 -17.01 10.94 -4.92
N ARG A 157 -18.32 11.19 -4.80
CA ARG A 157 -19.37 10.27 -5.26
C ARG A 157 -19.58 10.39 -6.76
N TYR A 158 -19.04 9.43 -7.49
CA TYR A 158 -19.31 9.24 -8.91
C TYR A 158 -19.29 7.76 -9.26
N PRO A 159 -20.08 7.35 -10.27
CA PRO A 159 -20.11 5.97 -10.70
C PRO A 159 -18.76 5.57 -11.31
N LYS A 160 -18.31 4.39 -10.92
CA LYS A 160 -17.07 3.78 -11.40
C LYS A 160 -17.33 3.02 -12.69
N PHE A 161 -16.26 2.66 -13.39
CA PHE A 161 -16.22 1.80 -14.56
C PHE A 161 -17.04 2.29 -15.77
N ARG A 162 -17.24 3.62 -15.92
CA ARG A 162 -18.00 4.21 -17.05
C ARG A 162 -17.36 4.04 -18.43
N SER A 163 -16.04 3.82 -18.48
CA SER A 163 -15.26 3.62 -19.70
C SER A 163 -14.75 2.18 -19.76
N THR A 164 -14.53 1.65 -20.95
CA THR A 164 -13.89 0.34 -21.17
C THR A 164 -12.43 0.33 -20.70
N ALA A 165 -11.72 1.45 -20.84
CA ALA A 165 -10.41 1.67 -20.23
C ALA A 165 -10.59 2.35 -18.86
N PRO A 166 -10.31 1.68 -17.73
CA PRO A 166 -10.51 2.25 -16.41
C PRO A 166 -9.40 3.23 -16.04
N ARG A 167 -9.67 4.04 -15.02
CA ARG A 167 -8.72 4.92 -14.33
C ARG A 167 -8.26 4.26 -13.05
N VAL A 168 -6.97 3.96 -12.94
CA VAL A 168 -6.40 3.23 -11.80
C VAL A 168 -5.63 4.17 -10.89
N LEU A 169 -6.00 4.24 -9.61
CA LEU A 169 -5.17 4.90 -8.60
C LEU A 169 -4.20 3.88 -8.01
N PHE A 170 -2.90 4.01 -8.27
CA PHE A 170 -1.91 3.02 -7.87
C PHE A 170 -1.16 3.46 -6.60
N PHE A 171 -1.12 2.61 -5.59
CA PHE A 171 -0.31 2.81 -4.39
C PHE A 171 1.07 2.21 -4.62
N ASP A 172 2.05 3.09 -4.79
CA ASP A 172 3.35 2.76 -5.34
C ASP A 172 4.38 2.68 -4.22
N SER A 173 4.67 1.46 -3.77
CA SER A 173 5.61 1.20 -2.68
C SER A 173 7.06 0.97 -3.14
N ASP A 174 7.35 1.21 -4.42
CA ASP A 174 8.60 0.83 -5.10
C ASP A 174 9.02 -0.62 -4.81
N TYR A 175 8.04 -1.50 -4.63
CA TYR A 175 8.28 -2.93 -4.41
C TYR A 175 8.45 -3.65 -5.75
N PHE A 176 8.96 -4.88 -5.70
CA PHE A 176 8.89 -5.81 -6.83
C PHE A 176 7.47 -5.82 -7.43
N LEU A 177 7.35 -5.93 -8.76
CA LEU A 177 6.10 -5.80 -9.54
C LEU A 177 5.61 -4.36 -9.81
N CYS A 178 5.99 -3.34 -9.02
CA CYS A 178 5.44 -1.99 -9.20
C CYS A 178 5.83 -1.36 -10.56
N ARG A 179 7.05 -1.63 -11.05
CA ARG A 179 7.51 -1.14 -12.36
C ARG A 179 6.72 -1.80 -13.50
N GLU A 180 6.47 -3.09 -13.37
CA GLU A 180 5.71 -3.90 -14.32
C GLU A 180 4.23 -3.55 -14.33
N ILE A 181 3.64 -3.21 -13.19
CA ILE A 181 2.27 -2.70 -13.11
C ILE A 181 2.15 -1.40 -13.89
N ARG A 182 3.04 -0.42 -13.66
CA ARG A 182 3.00 0.86 -14.38
C ARG A 182 3.15 0.66 -15.89
N ALA A 183 4.20 -0.06 -16.30
CA ALA A 183 4.44 -0.35 -17.71
C ALA A 183 3.28 -1.14 -18.35
N GLY A 184 2.72 -2.10 -17.63
CA GLY A 184 1.60 -2.89 -18.11
C GLY A 184 0.30 -2.08 -18.22
N LEU A 185 0.02 -1.18 -17.27
CA LEU A 185 -1.12 -0.25 -17.34
C LEU A 185 -1.01 0.68 -18.55
N ASP A 186 0.19 1.21 -18.82
CA ASP A 186 0.47 2.01 -20.02
C ASP A 186 0.20 1.20 -21.30
N ARG A 187 0.70 -0.04 -21.37
CA ARG A 187 0.56 -0.91 -22.55
C ARG A 187 -0.87 -1.37 -22.81
N ILE A 188 -1.69 -1.56 -21.77
CA ILE A 188 -3.14 -1.85 -21.95
C ILE A 188 -3.98 -0.59 -22.16
N GLY A 189 -3.37 0.60 -22.13
CA GLY A 189 -4.05 1.88 -22.32
C GLY A 189 -4.92 2.32 -21.14
N ALA A 190 -4.67 1.80 -19.94
CA ALA A 190 -5.36 2.21 -18.72
C ALA A 190 -4.72 3.49 -18.17
N SER A 191 -5.51 4.56 -18.01
CA SER A 191 -5.01 5.77 -17.36
C SER A 191 -4.70 5.46 -15.90
N HIS A 192 -3.54 5.84 -15.41
CA HIS A 192 -3.18 5.63 -14.00
C HIS A 192 -2.55 6.85 -13.36
N ARG A 193 -2.66 6.92 -12.03
CA ARG A 193 -1.99 7.91 -11.20
C ARG A 193 -1.39 7.21 -10.00
N SER A 194 -0.08 7.32 -9.81
CA SER A 194 0.59 6.80 -8.63
C SER A 194 0.50 7.76 -7.44
N ILE A 195 0.33 7.20 -6.25
CA ILE A 195 0.66 7.83 -4.97
C ILE A 195 1.84 7.05 -4.39
N VAL A 196 2.99 7.71 -4.28
CA VAL A 196 4.22 7.08 -3.76
C VAL A 196 4.10 6.93 -2.25
N LEU A 197 4.42 5.74 -1.75
CA LEU A 197 4.48 5.43 -0.33
C LEU A 197 5.92 5.62 0.14
N GLU A 198 6.17 6.70 0.89
CA GLU A 198 7.52 7.02 1.42
C GLU A 198 7.99 5.98 2.44
N ASP A 199 7.07 5.45 3.24
CA ASP A 199 7.25 4.27 4.08
C ASP A 199 6.18 3.23 3.74
N ARG A 200 6.54 1.94 3.75
CA ARG A 200 5.60 0.83 3.45
C ARG A 200 4.46 0.69 4.49
N GLU A 201 4.50 1.50 5.56
CA GLU A 201 3.44 1.65 6.56
C GLU A 201 2.75 3.02 6.37
N THR A 202 1.43 3.00 6.19
CA THR A 202 0.63 4.20 5.89
C THR A 202 0.11 4.93 7.12
N GLY A 203 -0.15 6.23 6.92
CA GLY A 203 -0.99 7.02 7.82
C GLY A 203 -0.59 8.49 7.98
N SER A 204 0.39 9.00 7.23
CA SER A 204 0.73 10.43 7.32
C SER A 204 -0.43 11.29 6.79
N SER A 205 -0.69 12.43 7.43
CA SER A 205 -1.74 13.36 6.98
C SER A 205 -1.55 13.78 5.52
N ALA A 206 -0.29 13.88 5.06
CA ALA A 206 0.07 14.20 3.69
C ALA A 206 -0.36 13.11 2.69
N PHE A 207 -0.23 11.82 3.05
CA PHE A 207 -0.71 10.73 2.20
C PHE A 207 -2.23 10.78 2.01
N ILE A 208 -2.98 10.99 3.11
CA ILE A 208 -4.43 11.10 3.05
C ILE A 208 -4.87 12.31 2.23
N GLU A 209 -4.23 13.47 2.41
CA GLU A 209 -4.52 14.66 1.60
C GLU A 209 -4.29 14.40 0.11
N ASN A 210 -3.17 13.77 -0.25
CA ASN A 210 -2.86 13.40 -1.63
C ASN A 210 -3.87 12.40 -2.21
N LEU A 211 -4.31 11.41 -1.42
CA LEU A 211 -5.36 10.47 -1.79
C LEU A 211 -6.68 11.19 -2.09
N LEU A 212 -7.16 12.02 -1.16
CA LEU A 212 -8.43 12.73 -1.32
C LEU A 212 -8.40 13.66 -2.54
N LYS A 213 -7.30 14.39 -2.74
CA LYS A 213 -7.07 15.22 -3.93
C LYS A 213 -7.05 14.39 -5.22
N ALA A 214 -6.36 13.25 -5.21
CA ALA A 214 -6.33 12.36 -6.37
C ALA A 214 -7.73 11.80 -6.70
N VAL A 215 -8.55 11.48 -5.69
CA VAL A 215 -9.92 10.99 -5.92
C VAL A 215 -10.80 12.04 -6.62
N ILE A 216 -10.65 13.33 -6.27
CA ILE A 216 -11.39 14.41 -6.91
C ILE A 216 -10.86 14.72 -8.32
N ASP A 217 -9.56 14.97 -8.44
CA ASP A 217 -8.94 15.43 -9.69
C ASP A 217 -8.91 14.31 -10.75
N PHE A 218 -8.52 13.12 -10.30
CA PHE A 218 -8.27 11.97 -11.17
C PHE A 218 -9.46 11.01 -11.24
N ARG A 219 -10.49 11.15 -10.39
CA ARG A 219 -11.72 10.34 -10.47
C ARG A 219 -11.49 8.84 -10.82
N PRO A 220 -10.64 8.11 -10.07
CA PRO A 220 -10.32 6.72 -10.36
C PRO A 220 -11.55 5.79 -10.26
N ASP A 221 -11.52 4.72 -11.05
CA ASP A 221 -12.51 3.65 -11.00
C ASP A 221 -12.24 2.68 -9.85
N PHE A 222 -10.95 2.41 -9.55
CA PHE A 222 -10.52 1.62 -8.40
C PHE A 222 -9.09 2.00 -7.97
N ALA A 223 -8.72 1.63 -6.74
CA ALA A 223 -7.37 1.69 -6.23
C ALA A 223 -6.67 0.33 -6.37
N LEU A 224 -5.35 0.33 -6.66
CA LEU A 224 -4.53 -0.87 -6.78
C LEU A 224 -3.33 -0.78 -5.83
N THR A 225 -3.06 -1.87 -5.11
CA THR A 225 -1.85 -2.03 -4.29
C THR A 225 -1.22 -3.41 -4.48
N VAL A 226 0.09 -3.52 -4.27
CA VAL A 226 0.83 -4.79 -4.23
C VAL A 226 1.02 -5.20 -2.77
N ASN A 227 0.80 -6.49 -2.46
CA ASN A 227 1.00 -7.05 -1.13
C ASN A 227 0.30 -6.26 -0.01
N HIS A 228 -0.85 -5.64 -0.33
CA HIS A 228 -1.59 -4.79 0.61
C HIS A 228 -0.77 -3.63 1.20
N PHE A 229 0.31 -3.20 0.53
CA PHE A 229 1.15 -2.14 1.03
C PHE A 229 0.44 -0.80 1.02
N GLY A 230 0.77 -0.01 2.04
CA GLY A 230 0.12 1.25 2.32
C GLY A 230 -1.34 1.13 2.73
N LEU A 231 -1.76 0.01 3.31
CA LEU A 231 -2.99 -0.10 4.09
C LEU A 231 -2.60 -0.20 5.57
N ASP A 232 -3.38 0.37 6.47
CA ASP A 232 -3.16 0.26 7.92
C ASP A 232 -3.77 -1.02 8.49
N ARG A 233 -3.18 -1.52 9.58
CA ARG A 233 -3.56 -2.80 10.21
C ARG A 233 -4.96 -2.74 10.83
N GLU A 234 -5.39 -1.54 11.22
CA GLU A 234 -6.71 -1.25 11.77
C GLU A 234 -7.80 -1.14 10.70
N GLY A 235 -7.44 -1.12 9.41
CA GLY A 235 -8.39 -1.04 8.30
C GLY A 235 -9.03 0.34 8.08
N LYS A 236 -8.47 1.41 8.64
CA LYS A 236 -9.00 2.77 8.50
C LYS A 236 -8.95 3.27 7.06
N LEU A 237 -7.86 2.99 6.35
CA LEU A 237 -7.71 3.36 4.95
C LEU A 237 -8.62 2.53 4.06
N ALA A 238 -8.72 1.22 4.30
CA ALA A 238 -9.68 0.37 3.60
C ALA A 238 -11.13 0.87 3.81
N GLY A 239 -11.47 1.26 5.05
CA GLY A 239 -12.74 1.90 5.39
C GLY A 239 -12.95 3.24 4.69
N LEU A 240 -11.93 4.12 4.65
CA LEU A 240 -11.99 5.38 3.92
C LEU A 240 -12.23 5.16 2.42
N LEU A 241 -11.56 4.19 1.80
CA LEU A 241 -11.80 3.82 0.40
C LEU A 241 -13.24 3.33 0.20
N ALA A 242 -13.78 2.57 1.15
CA ALA A 242 -15.18 2.14 1.12
C ALA A 242 -16.16 3.32 1.22
N ASP A 243 -15.92 4.27 2.13
CA ASP A 243 -16.73 5.47 2.29
C ASP A 243 -16.70 6.36 1.02
N LEU A 244 -15.55 6.38 0.32
CA LEU A 244 -15.38 7.07 -0.97
C LEU A 244 -16.03 6.31 -2.14
N GLY A 245 -16.54 5.10 -1.91
CA GLY A 245 -17.04 4.20 -2.94
C GLY A 245 -15.95 3.83 -3.96
N LEU A 246 -14.69 3.79 -3.53
CA LEU A 246 -13.53 3.44 -4.35
C LEU A 246 -13.11 1.98 -4.04
N PRO A 247 -13.39 1.02 -4.94
CA PRO A 247 -12.98 -0.36 -4.74
C PRO A 247 -11.46 -0.51 -4.67
N LEU A 248 -10.99 -1.50 -3.91
CA LEU A 248 -9.58 -1.80 -3.74
C LEU A 248 -9.23 -3.15 -4.38
N ALA A 249 -8.29 -3.15 -5.32
CA ALA A 249 -7.59 -4.33 -5.79
C ALA A 249 -6.29 -4.49 -4.99
N SER A 250 -6.13 -5.61 -4.29
CA SER A 250 -4.88 -5.94 -3.60
C SER A 250 -4.25 -7.19 -4.21
N TRP A 251 -3.15 -7.00 -4.94
CA TRP A 251 -2.45 -8.06 -5.64
C TRP A 251 -1.24 -8.55 -4.84
N PHE A 252 -1.35 -9.77 -4.32
CA PHE A 252 -0.30 -10.46 -3.58
C PHE A 252 0.62 -11.22 -4.51
N VAL A 253 1.90 -10.89 -4.43
CA VAL A 253 3.03 -11.62 -5.03
C VAL A 253 3.86 -12.37 -3.98
N ASP A 254 3.58 -12.12 -2.70
CA ASP A 254 4.08 -12.90 -1.56
C ASP A 254 2.92 -13.52 -0.77
N ASN A 255 3.25 -14.41 0.16
CA ASN A 255 2.25 -15.15 0.93
C ASN A 255 1.35 -14.19 1.75
N PRO A 256 0.03 -14.10 1.45
CA PRO A 256 -0.88 -13.22 2.16
C PRO A 256 -0.95 -13.50 3.66
N HIS A 257 -0.72 -14.74 4.09
CA HIS A 257 -0.70 -15.09 5.52
C HIS A 257 0.38 -14.31 6.28
N LEU A 258 1.59 -14.19 5.69
CA LEU A 258 2.72 -13.48 6.30
C LEU A 258 2.55 -11.96 6.29
N ILE A 259 1.74 -11.43 5.37
CA ILE A 259 1.50 -10.00 5.24
C ILE A 259 0.33 -9.57 6.13
N LEU A 260 -0.77 -10.33 6.08
CA LEU A 260 -2.02 -9.96 6.74
C LEU A 260 -2.10 -10.44 8.19
N PHE A 261 -1.09 -11.14 8.73
CA PHE A 261 -1.16 -11.78 10.06
C PHE A 261 -1.60 -10.83 11.20
N ASP A 262 -1.23 -9.56 11.14
CA ASP A 262 -1.55 -8.55 12.16
C ASP A 262 -2.75 -7.66 11.81
N TYR A 263 -3.43 -7.88 10.68
CA TYR A 263 -4.59 -7.09 10.28
C TYR A 263 -5.85 -7.57 11.02
N ALA A 264 -6.52 -6.65 11.72
CA ALA A 264 -7.69 -6.97 12.54
C ALA A 264 -8.95 -7.27 11.72
N HIS A 265 -9.13 -6.53 10.61
CA HIS A 265 -10.24 -6.69 9.66
C HIS A 265 -9.69 -6.45 8.25
N PRO A 266 -9.26 -7.51 7.54
CA PRO A 266 -8.40 -7.31 6.38
C PRO A 266 -9.16 -6.88 5.12
N GLY A 267 -10.50 -6.83 5.12
CA GLY A 267 -11.25 -6.27 3.99
C GLY A 267 -12.68 -5.87 4.35
N ALA A 268 -13.13 -4.75 3.80
CA ALA A 268 -14.54 -4.44 3.62
C ALA A 268 -15.04 -5.11 2.32
N ASP A 269 -16.37 -5.17 2.13
CA ASP A 269 -17.00 -5.74 0.93
C ASP A 269 -16.55 -5.08 -0.39
N ASN A 270 -15.84 -3.94 -0.33
CA ASN A 270 -15.27 -3.20 -1.46
C ASN A 270 -13.85 -3.64 -1.87
N THR A 271 -13.30 -4.72 -1.30
CA THR A 271 -11.92 -5.18 -1.58
C THR A 271 -11.93 -6.50 -2.35
N ALA A 272 -11.11 -6.57 -3.40
CA ALA A 272 -10.79 -7.80 -4.12
C ALA A 272 -9.31 -8.19 -3.94
N ILE A 273 -9.10 -9.43 -3.53
CA ILE A 273 -7.80 -10.05 -3.31
C ILE A 273 -7.41 -10.84 -4.56
N PHE A 274 -6.22 -10.56 -5.09
CA PHE A 274 -5.61 -11.33 -6.16
C PHE A 274 -4.37 -12.01 -5.58
N THR A 275 -4.29 -13.35 -5.63
CA THR A 275 -3.15 -14.09 -5.08
C THR A 275 -2.44 -14.90 -6.17
N PHE A 276 -1.11 -14.87 -6.14
CA PHE A 276 -0.25 -15.65 -7.03
C PHE A 276 -0.29 -17.17 -6.82
N ASP A 277 -0.91 -17.63 -5.72
CA ASP A 277 -0.99 -19.04 -5.37
C ASP A 277 -2.43 -19.44 -5.03
N ALA A 278 -3.00 -20.34 -5.84
CA ALA A 278 -4.38 -20.82 -5.67
C ALA A 278 -4.62 -21.49 -4.30
N GLY A 279 -3.59 -22.02 -3.64
CA GLY A 279 -3.69 -22.60 -2.30
C GLY A 279 -3.98 -21.57 -1.19
N ASN A 280 -4.01 -20.27 -1.51
CA ASN A 280 -4.38 -19.22 -0.58
C ASN A 280 -5.86 -18.81 -0.68
N LEU A 281 -6.60 -19.25 -1.71
CA LEU A 281 -7.96 -18.79 -1.96
C LEU A 281 -8.89 -19.06 -0.76
N ASP A 282 -8.93 -20.30 -0.28
CA ASP A 282 -9.82 -20.68 0.81
C ASP A 282 -9.39 -20.05 2.13
N ALA A 283 -8.08 -19.98 2.40
CA ALA A 283 -7.57 -19.30 3.59
C ALA A 283 -7.93 -17.81 3.61
N MET A 284 -7.99 -17.13 2.46
CA MET A 284 -8.43 -15.74 2.39
C MET A 284 -9.95 -15.61 2.57
N ARG A 285 -10.74 -16.53 2.00
CA ARG A 285 -12.20 -16.56 2.22
C ARG A 285 -12.57 -16.81 3.68
N GLU A 286 -11.88 -17.74 4.34
CA GLU A 286 -12.02 -18.02 5.78
C GLU A 286 -11.69 -16.81 6.65
N ARG A 287 -10.82 -15.90 6.16
CA ARG A 287 -10.50 -14.63 6.82
C ARG A 287 -11.53 -13.51 6.57
N GLY A 288 -12.59 -13.78 5.83
CA GLY A 288 -13.71 -12.87 5.60
C GLY A 288 -13.66 -12.10 4.28
N PHE A 289 -12.72 -12.39 3.38
CA PHE A 289 -12.71 -11.76 2.06
C PHE A 289 -13.74 -12.40 1.14
N GLY A 290 -14.74 -11.61 0.71
CA GLY A 290 -15.77 -12.08 -0.23
C GLY A 290 -15.28 -12.24 -1.67
N ASN A 291 -14.33 -11.40 -2.11
CA ASN A 291 -13.83 -11.38 -3.48
C ASN A 291 -12.35 -11.81 -3.49
N VAL A 292 -12.10 -13.09 -3.81
CA VAL A 292 -10.74 -13.66 -3.83
C VAL A 292 -10.52 -14.40 -5.15
N HIS A 293 -9.48 -14.00 -5.87
CA HIS A 293 -9.18 -14.43 -7.23
C HIS A 293 -7.73 -14.94 -7.34
N TYR A 294 -7.53 -15.96 -8.16
CA TYR A 294 -6.20 -16.43 -8.52
C TYR A 294 -5.64 -15.56 -9.66
N LEU A 295 -4.44 -15.04 -9.47
CA LEU A 295 -3.73 -14.27 -10.49
C LEU A 295 -2.22 -14.54 -10.40
N PRO A 296 -1.69 -15.48 -11.19
CA PRO A 296 -0.29 -15.90 -11.08
C PRO A 296 0.66 -14.79 -11.53
N LEU A 297 1.94 -14.99 -11.18
CA LEU A 297 3.03 -14.19 -11.74
C LEU A 297 3.07 -14.28 -13.28
N ALA A 298 3.88 -13.42 -13.87
CA ALA A 298 4.02 -13.27 -15.32
C ALA A 298 5.39 -12.66 -15.65
N THR A 299 5.68 -12.38 -16.92
CA THR A 299 6.92 -11.68 -17.32
C THR A 299 6.64 -10.31 -17.93
N ASP A 300 7.63 -9.42 -17.89
CA ASP A 300 7.67 -8.22 -18.74
C ASP A 300 8.43 -8.55 -20.04
N PRO A 301 7.73 -8.69 -21.18
CA PRO A 301 8.33 -9.14 -22.44
C PRO A 301 9.25 -8.11 -23.10
N GLU A 302 9.22 -6.83 -22.69
CA GLU A 302 10.17 -5.83 -23.19
C GLU A 302 11.51 -5.89 -22.44
N ARG A 303 11.48 -6.34 -21.19
CA ARG A 303 12.65 -6.48 -20.32
C ARG A 303 13.29 -7.85 -20.49
N PHE A 304 12.51 -8.91 -20.28
CA PHE A 304 12.96 -10.29 -20.40
C PHE A 304 12.76 -10.78 -21.83
N ARG A 305 13.77 -10.53 -22.66
CA ARG A 305 13.77 -10.90 -24.07
C ARG A 305 15.16 -11.29 -24.56
N PRO A 306 15.26 -12.09 -25.65
CA PRO A 306 16.54 -12.32 -26.30
C PRO A 306 17.18 -11.00 -26.72
N GLY A 307 18.48 -10.87 -26.51
CA GLY A 307 19.22 -9.66 -26.89
C GLY A 307 19.10 -8.47 -25.95
N ALA A 308 18.69 -8.67 -24.68
CA ALA A 308 18.64 -7.62 -23.65
C ALA A 308 20.00 -6.98 -23.30
N GLY A 309 21.10 -7.45 -23.89
CA GLY A 309 22.45 -6.91 -23.72
C GLY A 309 23.50 -8.01 -23.61
N ARG A 310 24.76 -7.62 -23.37
CA ARG A 310 25.85 -8.56 -23.06
C ARG A 310 26.15 -8.52 -21.57
N GLY A 311 26.13 -9.69 -20.92
CA GLY A 311 26.67 -9.87 -19.58
C GLY A 311 28.19 -10.11 -19.59
N PRO A 312 28.87 -9.93 -18.46
CA PRO A 312 30.24 -10.39 -18.22
C PRO A 312 30.49 -11.83 -18.66
N SER A 313 31.70 -12.14 -19.13
CA SER A 313 32.06 -13.49 -19.58
C SER A 313 32.08 -14.51 -18.44
N GLU A 314 32.35 -14.07 -17.22
CA GLU A 314 32.35 -14.89 -15.99
C GLU A 314 30.97 -15.47 -15.64
N TRP A 315 29.89 -14.88 -16.16
CA TRP A 315 28.51 -15.35 -15.96
C TRP A 315 28.16 -16.59 -16.79
N ARG A 316 29.01 -16.98 -17.74
CA ARG A 316 28.77 -18.18 -18.56
C ARG A 316 28.96 -19.43 -17.74
N ALA A 317 28.00 -20.34 -17.82
CA ALA A 317 28.03 -21.60 -17.09
C ALA A 317 27.31 -22.73 -17.84
N PRO A 318 27.78 -23.99 -17.72
CA PRO A 318 27.00 -25.15 -18.17
C PRO A 318 25.64 -25.20 -17.46
N ILE A 319 25.64 -24.91 -16.17
CA ILE A 319 24.44 -24.82 -15.34
C ILE A 319 24.59 -23.67 -14.35
N SER A 320 23.52 -22.92 -14.12
CA SER A 320 23.50 -21.88 -13.10
C SER A 320 22.30 -21.99 -12.19
N PHE A 321 22.45 -21.50 -10.96
CA PHE A 321 21.37 -21.35 -10.01
C PHE A 321 21.37 -19.92 -9.48
N VAL A 322 20.20 -19.27 -9.45
CA VAL A 322 20.04 -17.93 -8.88
C VAL A 322 19.07 -18.00 -7.73
N GLY A 323 19.49 -17.67 -6.50
CA GLY A 323 18.60 -17.61 -5.35
C GLY A 323 19.35 -17.49 -4.02
N SER A 324 18.69 -16.94 -3.00
CA SER A 324 19.28 -16.88 -1.65
C SER A 324 19.32 -18.28 -1.01
N SER A 325 20.38 -18.51 -0.25
CA SER A 325 20.60 -19.65 0.66
C SER A 325 19.54 -19.77 1.74
N MET A 326 18.81 -18.70 2.05
CA MET A 326 17.89 -18.57 3.20
C MET A 326 18.56 -18.59 4.59
N THR A 327 19.90 -18.60 4.67
CA THR A 327 20.61 -18.54 5.97
C THR A 327 20.23 -17.28 6.75
N GLY A 328 20.34 -16.09 6.13
CA GLY A 328 19.98 -14.84 6.79
C GLY A 328 18.51 -14.76 7.26
N PRO A 329 17.50 -15.10 6.42
CA PRO A 329 16.12 -15.23 6.86
C PRO A 329 15.91 -16.18 8.05
N VAL A 330 16.51 -17.39 8.00
CA VAL A 330 16.42 -18.38 9.09
C VAL A 330 16.99 -17.81 10.38
N ASP A 331 18.19 -17.24 10.35
CA ASP A 331 18.85 -16.68 11.54
C ASP A 331 18.02 -15.54 12.16
N ARG A 332 17.45 -14.66 11.32
CA ARG A 332 16.58 -13.57 11.79
C ARG A 332 15.31 -14.10 12.44
N CYS A 333 14.66 -15.11 11.86
CA CYS A 333 13.45 -15.68 12.43
C CYS A 333 13.73 -16.45 13.72
N LEU A 334 14.84 -17.18 13.79
CA LEU A 334 15.26 -17.87 15.00
C LEU A 334 15.48 -16.88 16.15
N ALA A 335 16.20 -15.78 15.88
CA ALA A 335 16.42 -14.71 16.84
C ALA A 335 15.12 -14.01 17.27
N LEU A 336 14.24 -13.68 16.30
CA LEU A 336 12.99 -12.97 16.56
C LEU A 336 11.98 -13.83 17.32
N ALA A 337 11.84 -15.11 16.96
CA ALA A 337 10.90 -16.02 17.60
C ALA A 337 11.17 -16.17 19.10
N GLY A 338 12.45 -16.13 19.51
CA GLY A 338 12.84 -16.27 20.91
C GLY A 338 12.34 -17.59 21.50
N LEU A 339 12.59 -18.69 20.78
CA LEU A 339 12.12 -20.03 21.14
C LEU A 339 12.75 -20.51 22.46
N PRO A 340 12.02 -21.30 23.27
CA PRO A 340 12.63 -22.06 24.37
C PRO A 340 13.74 -22.99 23.86
N ASP A 341 14.76 -23.24 24.69
CA ASP A 341 15.96 -24.03 24.32
C ASP A 341 15.61 -25.37 23.64
N ARG A 342 14.63 -26.10 24.17
CA ARG A 342 14.15 -27.36 23.57
C ARG A 342 13.70 -27.19 22.11
N LEU A 343 12.96 -26.13 21.80
CA LEU A 343 12.46 -25.87 20.45
C LEU A 343 13.60 -25.38 19.55
N ALA A 344 14.50 -24.56 20.09
CA ALA A 344 15.69 -24.08 19.38
C ALA A 344 16.67 -25.21 19.03
N GLU A 345 16.70 -26.30 19.80
CA GLU A 345 17.49 -27.50 19.48
C GLU A 345 16.80 -28.42 18.45
N GLU A 346 15.46 -28.38 18.35
CA GLU A 346 14.69 -29.32 17.54
C GLU A 346 14.18 -28.73 16.21
N TYR A 347 14.19 -27.39 16.03
CA TYR A 347 13.50 -26.72 14.91
C TYR A 347 13.88 -27.26 13.53
N GLU A 348 15.15 -27.64 13.31
CA GLU A 348 15.59 -28.19 12.02
C GLU A 348 14.94 -29.54 11.71
N THR A 349 14.76 -30.39 12.72
CA THR A 349 14.09 -31.68 12.59
C THR A 349 12.60 -31.48 12.28
N VAL A 350 11.96 -30.52 12.95
CA VAL A 350 10.56 -30.19 12.73
C VAL A 350 10.34 -29.56 11.35
N ALA A 351 11.23 -28.68 10.92
CA ALA A 351 11.20 -28.09 9.59
C ALA A 351 11.43 -29.13 8.49
N ALA A 352 12.30 -30.11 8.72
CA ALA A 352 12.49 -31.24 7.80
C ALA A 352 11.21 -32.09 7.68
N ALA A 353 10.57 -32.40 8.81
CA ALA A 353 9.29 -33.11 8.82
C ALA A 353 8.18 -32.32 8.11
N PHE A 354 8.09 -31.01 8.36
CA PHE A 354 7.16 -30.12 7.65
C PHE A 354 7.40 -30.18 6.13
N GLY A 355 8.65 -30.03 5.69
CA GLY A 355 9.01 -30.08 4.27
C GLY A 355 8.67 -31.40 3.57
N ALA A 356 8.65 -32.52 4.31
CA ALA A 356 8.31 -33.85 3.81
C ALA A 356 6.80 -34.18 3.88
N SER A 357 6.03 -33.45 4.69
CA SER A 357 4.62 -33.77 4.98
C SER A 357 3.65 -33.51 3.82
N GLY A 358 4.07 -32.72 2.82
CA GLY A 358 3.19 -32.19 1.78
C GLY A 358 2.22 -31.09 2.26
N GLU A 359 2.21 -30.79 3.57
CA GLU A 359 1.44 -29.68 4.13
C GLU A 359 2.07 -28.33 3.74
N THR A 360 1.22 -27.32 3.61
CA THR A 360 1.61 -26.00 3.11
C THR A 360 1.38 -24.88 4.12
N SER A 361 0.74 -25.22 5.24
CA SER A 361 0.60 -24.37 6.41
C SER A 361 1.34 -24.99 7.59
N VAL A 362 2.37 -24.29 8.09
CA VAL A 362 3.09 -24.73 9.30
C VAL A 362 2.12 -24.88 10.48
N ALA A 363 1.19 -23.95 10.66
CA ALA A 363 0.17 -24.05 11.71
C ALA A 363 -0.63 -25.37 11.63
N ARG A 364 -1.18 -25.71 10.44
CA ARG A 364 -1.93 -26.97 10.26
C ARG A 364 -1.05 -28.21 10.44
N PHE A 365 0.19 -28.17 9.97
CA PHE A 365 1.16 -29.25 10.16
C PHE A 365 1.42 -29.49 11.65
N LEU A 366 1.69 -28.42 12.41
CA LEU A 366 1.95 -28.52 13.84
C LEU A 366 0.72 -28.99 14.61
N GLU A 367 -0.48 -28.49 14.29
CA GLU A 367 -1.72 -28.93 14.93
C GLU A 367 -1.96 -30.43 14.75
N ARG A 368 -1.65 -30.97 13.57
CA ARG A 368 -1.86 -32.38 13.22
C ARG A 368 -0.76 -33.29 13.78
N GLU A 369 0.51 -32.90 13.63
CA GLU A 369 1.65 -33.80 13.82
C GLU A 369 2.51 -33.46 15.04
N ARG A 370 2.49 -32.20 15.50
CA ARG A 370 3.35 -31.67 16.57
C ARG A 370 2.58 -30.78 17.55
N THR A 371 1.59 -31.39 18.21
CA THR A 371 0.76 -30.69 19.21
C THR A 371 1.57 -30.07 20.36
N ASP A 372 2.75 -30.62 20.65
CA ASP A 372 3.71 -30.06 21.61
C ASP A 372 4.24 -28.70 21.13
N TRP A 373 4.65 -28.59 19.87
CA TRP A 373 5.06 -27.33 19.25
C TRP A 373 3.91 -26.32 19.15
N THR A 374 2.71 -26.78 18.83
CA THR A 374 1.51 -25.91 18.76
C THR A 374 1.26 -25.20 20.08
N ARG A 375 1.35 -25.91 21.21
CA ARG A 375 1.16 -25.33 22.56
C ARG A 375 2.23 -24.28 22.88
N GLU A 376 3.48 -24.60 22.62
CA GLU A 376 4.62 -23.74 22.93
C GLU A 376 4.65 -22.48 22.06
N ILE A 377 4.39 -22.60 20.76
CA ILE A 377 4.26 -21.44 19.87
C ILE A 377 3.07 -20.58 20.31
N THR A 378 1.92 -21.17 20.61
CA THR A 378 0.75 -20.41 21.09
C THR A 378 1.04 -19.65 22.39
N ALA A 379 1.90 -20.18 23.25
CA ALA A 379 2.32 -19.56 24.50
C ALA A 379 3.31 -18.39 24.33
N LEU A 380 3.90 -18.19 23.12
CA LEU A 380 4.78 -17.05 22.88
C LEU A 380 4.01 -15.72 23.03
N PRO A 381 4.63 -14.69 23.64
CA PRO A 381 3.92 -13.54 24.20
C PRO A 381 3.30 -12.61 23.14
N THR A 382 3.87 -12.57 21.93
CA THR A 382 3.41 -11.65 20.86
C THR A 382 3.07 -12.40 19.59
N ARG A 383 2.17 -11.83 18.77
CA ARG A 383 1.82 -12.37 17.43
C ARG A 383 3.03 -12.44 16.51
N GLU A 384 3.87 -11.41 16.54
CA GLU A 384 5.12 -11.34 15.78
C GLU A 384 6.06 -12.52 16.09
N ARG A 385 6.24 -12.88 17.36
CA ARG A 385 7.07 -14.04 17.74
C ARG A 385 6.49 -15.35 17.25
N ARG A 386 5.17 -15.51 17.29
CA ARG A 386 4.48 -16.69 16.76
C ARG A 386 4.65 -16.82 15.26
N LEU A 387 4.46 -15.72 14.52
CA LEU A 387 4.70 -15.70 13.08
C LEU A 387 6.18 -15.98 12.75
N ALA A 388 7.11 -15.44 13.53
CA ALA A 388 8.54 -15.70 13.36
C ALA A 388 8.87 -17.18 13.56
N ALA A 389 8.22 -17.86 14.52
CA ALA A 389 8.36 -19.31 14.71
C ALA A 389 7.80 -20.12 13.52
N GLU A 390 6.63 -19.75 13.00
CA GLU A 390 6.07 -20.40 11.79
C GLU A 390 6.95 -20.15 10.54
N SER A 391 7.44 -18.92 10.40
CA SER A 391 8.31 -18.50 9.31
C SER A 391 9.67 -19.17 9.38
N LEU A 392 10.23 -19.36 10.58
CA LEU A 392 11.44 -20.13 10.83
C LEU A 392 11.33 -21.53 10.23
N LEU A 393 10.27 -22.27 10.55
CA LEU A 393 10.06 -23.63 10.05
C LEU A 393 9.90 -23.65 8.53
N THR A 394 9.19 -22.67 7.96
CA THR A 394 9.00 -22.55 6.51
C THR A 394 10.31 -22.27 5.77
N TRP A 395 11.11 -21.33 6.27
CA TRP A 395 12.35 -20.91 5.65
C TRP A 395 13.46 -21.93 5.87
N GLU A 396 13.47 -22.63 7.00
CA GLU A 396 14.39 -23.74 7.23
C GLU A 396 14.07 -24.92 6.31
N ALA A 397 12.79 -25.29 6.16
CA ALA A 397 12.39 -26.31 5.18
C ALA A 397 12.82 -25.93 3.76
N THR A 398 12.70 -24.64 3.41
CA THR A 398 13.18 -24.11 2.13
C THR A 398 14.69 -24.18 2.00
N ARG A 399 15.46 -23.76 3.02
CA ARG A 399 16.93 -23.81 3.05
C ARG A 399 17.42 -25.23 2.79
N ARG A 400 16.88 -26.21 3.53
CA ARG A 400 17.25 -27.62 3.43
C ARG A 400 16.94 -28.20 2.05
N TYR A 401 15.72 -27.98 1.55
CA TYR A 401 15.32 -28.48 0.24
C TYR A 401 16.19 -27.89 -0.88
N ARG A 402 16.40 -26.58 -0.85
CA ARG A 402 17.22 -25.86 -1.82
C ARG A 402 18.67 -26.32 -1.77
N LEU A 403 19.24 -26.48 -0.58
CA LEU A 403 20.60 -27.01 -0.42
C LEU A 403 20.72 -28.41 -1.01
N ALA A 404 19.77 -29.31 -0.70
CA ALA A 404 19.76 -30.66 -1.27
C ALA A 404 19.73 -30.64 -2.80
N CYS A 405 18.88 -29.79 -3.40
CA CYS A 405 18.81 -29.62 -4.85
C CYS A 405 20.13 -29.08 -5.43
N VAL A 406 20.68 -28.01 -4.86
CA VAL A 406 21.93 -27.40 -5.35
C VAL A 406 23.12 -28.37 -5.20
N GLN A 407 23.15 -29.18 -4.15
CA GLN A 407 24.19 -30.22 -3.97
C GLN A 407 24.18 -31.25 -5.11
N THR A 408 23.01 -31.61 -5.64
CA THR A 408 22.92 -32.58 -6.75
C THR A 408 23.50 -32.06 -8.06
N ILE A 409 23.58 -30.73 -8.24
CA ILE A 409 24.13 -30.13 -9.46
C ILE A 409 25.63 -29.80 -9.35
N LEU A 410 26.25 -29.91 -8.16
CA LEU A 410 27.68 -29.64 -7.97
C LEU A 410 28.62 -30.42 -8.91
N PRO A 411 28.36 -31.71 -9.24
CA PRO A 411 29.20 -32.45 -10.18
C PRO A 411 29.25 -31.85 -11.60
N PHE A 412 28.36 -30.91 -11.93
CA PHE A 412 28.22 -30.30 -13.26
C PHE A 412 28.81 -28.88 -13.34
N ASP A 413 29.69 -28.49 -12.41
CA ASP A 413 30.31 -27.16 -12.31
C ASP A 413 29.32 -25.98 -12.34
N PRO A 414 28.39 -25.90 -11.38
CA PRO A 414 27.36 -24.87 -11.37
C PRO A 414 27.94 -23.49 -11.00
N LEU A 415 27.40 -22.46 -11.63
CA LEU A 415 27.52 -21.08 -11.17
C LEU A 415 26.36 -20.75 -10.23
N VAL A 416 26.64 -20.58 -8.95
CA VAL A 416 25.64 -20.25 -7.92
C VAL A 416 25.68 -18.76 -7.64
N VAL A 417 24.54 -18.10 -7.84
CA VAL A 417 24.34 -16.67 -7.65
C VAL A 417 23.42 -16.46 -6.45
N GLY A 418 23.89 -15.79 -5.41
CA GLY A 418 23.09 -15.58 -4.20
C GLY A 418 23.84 -14.85 -3.10
N ASP A 419 23.28 -14.90 -1.89
CA ASP A 419 23.85 -14.29 -0.69
C ASP A 419 25.03 -15.09 -0.12
N ASP A 420 25.79 -14.45 0.78
CA ASP A 420 27.04 -14.99 1.34
C ASP A 420 26.85 -16.30 2.12
N GLY A 421 25.62 -16.63 2.53
CA GLY A 421 25.28 -17.90 3.17
C GLY A 421 25.69 -19.12 2.33
N TRP A 422 25.74 -18.98 1.00
CA TRP A 422 26.23 -20.04 0.12
C TRP A 422 27.69 -20.42 0.37
N THR A 423 28.54 -19.48 0.80
CA THR A 423 29.96 -19.74 1.10
C THR A 423 30.15 -20.74 2.24
N GLY A 424 29.24 -20.73 3.23
CA GLY A 424 29.29 -21.66 4.36
C GLY A 424 28.58 -22.98 4.08
N LEU A 425 27.55 -22.96 3.23
CA LEU A 425 26.77 -24.15 2.88
C LEU A 425 27.43 -25.01 1.79
N LEU A 426 28.20 -24.38 0.91
CA LEU A 426 28.89 -25.04 -0.20
C LEU A 426 30.39 -25.08 0.09
N GLY A 427 31.02 -26.19 -0.25
CA GLY A 427 32.46 -26.38 -0.04
C GLY A 427 33.32 -25.44 -0.91
N ALA A 428 34.58 -25.31 -0.51
CA ALA A 428 35.59 -24.58 -1.28
C ALA A 428 35.67 -25.12 -2.73
N GLY A 429 35.73 -24.20 -3.70
CA GLY A 429 35.82 -24.52 -5.13
C GLY A 429 34.52 -24.36 -5.92
N THR A 430 33.37 -24.14 -5.27
CA THR A 430 32.13 -23.79 -5.98
C THR A 430 32.24 -22.38 -6.57
N ARG A 431 31.79 -22.21 -7.82
CA ARG A 431 31.75 -20.89 -8.47
C ARG A 431 30.58 -20.08 -7.92
N LEU A 432 30.89 -19.09 -7.08
CA LEU A 432 29.90 -18.22 -6.44
C LEU A 432 29.94 -16.81 -7.04
N LEU A 433 28.77 -16.19 -7.19
CA LEU A 433 28.60 -14.77 -7.48
C LEU A 433 27.66 -14.12 -6.47
N PRO A 434 27.87 -12.83 -6.16
CA PRO A 434 26.94 -12.06 -5.33
C PRO A 434 25.55 -11.96 -6.00
N PRO A 435 24.51 -11.51 -5.26
CA PRO A 435 23.18 -11.33 -5.83
C PRO A 435 23.21 -10.40 -7.05
N LEU A 436 22.51 -10.81 -8.11
CA LEU A 436 22.34 -10.03 -9.33
C LEU A 436 21.07 -9.18 -9.27
N ASP A 437 21.10 -8.00 -9.88
CA ASP A 437 19.92 -7.14 -9.98
C ASP A 437 18.85 -7.76 -10.89
N TYR A 438 17.61 -7.76 -10.41
CA TYR A 438 16.49 -8.36 -11.14
C TYR A 438 16.24 -7.69 -12.50
N TYR A 439 16.36 -6.37 -12.55
CA TYR A 439 15.97 -5.57 -13.71
C TYR A 439 17.08 -5.46 -14.75
N ASP A 440 18.33 -5.31 -14.29
CA ASP A 440 19.46 -4.94 -15.13
C ASP A 440 20.35 -6.13 -15.44
N ASP A 441 20.51 -7.10 -14.53
CA ASP A 441 21.44 -8.21 -14.71
C ASP A 441 20.75 -9.48 -15.22
N LEU A 442 19.64 -9.90 -14.60
CA LEU A 442 19.00 -11.19 -14.92
C LEU A 442 18.61 -11.38 -16.39
N PRO A 443 18.05 -10.37 -17.10
CA PRO A 443 17.74 -10.51 -18.53
C PRO A 443 18.97 -10.80 -19.40
N ARG A 444 20.17 -10.33 -18.98
CA ARG A 444 21.45 -10.57 -19.65
C ARG A 444 22.13 -11.85 -19.16
N PHE A 445 21.84 -12.28 -17.93
CA PHE A 445 22.42 -13.46 -17.29
C PHE A 445 21.79 -14.76 -17.81
N TYR A 446 20.46 -14.86 -17.84
CA TYR A 446 19.77 -16.13 -18.17
C TYR A 446 20.18 -16.76 -19.52
N PRO A 447 20.40 -15.99 -20.61
CA PRO A 447 20.87 -16.55 -21.88
C PRO A 447 22.32 -17.07 -21.87
N LEU A 448 23.11 -16.79 -20.83
CA LEU A 448 24.52 -17.21 -20.73
C LEU A 448 24.70 -18.59 -20.11
N SER A 449 23.63 -19.17 -19.57
CA SER A 449 23.63 -20.52 -19.02
C SER A 449 23.03 -21.51 -20.00
N GLU A 450 23.65 -22.68 -20.16
CA GLU A 450 23.05 -23.74 -20.99
C GLU A 450 21.81 -24.35 -20.33
N ILE A 451 21.85 -24.50 -19.00
CA ILE A 451 20.73 -24.88 -18.15
C ILE A 451 20.60 -23.85 -17.03
N ASN A 452 19.46 -23.17 -16.94
CA ASN A 452 19.10 -22.41 -15.74
C ASN A 452 18.37 -23.38 -14.81
N PHE A 453 18.93 -23.61 -13.62
CA PHE A 453 18.36 -24.47 -12.61
C PHE A 453 17.52 -23.66 -11.62
N ASN A 454 16.34 -24.18 -11.28
CA ASN A 454 15.42 -23.57 -10.32
C ASN A 454 14.92 -24.59 -9.31
N CYS A 455 14.70 -24.14 -8.07
CA CYS A 455 13.92 -24.83 -7.05
C CYS A 455 13.05 -23.81 -6.32
N THR A 456 11.77 -24.14 -6.14
CA THR A 456 10.78 -23.22 -5.58
C THR A 456 10.84 -23.21 -4.05
N SER A 457 10.48 -22.08 -3.45
CA SER A 457 10.40 -21.96 -1.99
C SER A 457 9.28 -22.83 -1.43
N ARG A 458 9.49 -23.47 -0.28
CA ARG A 458 8.46 -24.30 0.38
C ARG A 458 7.29 -23.47 0.94
N GLN A 459 7.43 -22.14 0.97
CA GLN A 459 6.31 -21.24 1.27
C GLN A 459 5.23 -21.21 0.18
N MET A 460 5.58 -21.63 -1.04
CA MET A 460 4.66 -21.66 -2.18
C MET A 460 3.99 -23.03 -2.17
N LYS A 461 2.66 -23.05 -2.13
CA LYS A 461 1.83 -24.24 -1.89
C LYS A 461 1.68 -25.09 -3.15
N GLY A 462 1.35 -24.43 -4.25
CA GLY A 462 1.29 -25.01 -5.59
C GLY A 462 1.81 -24.07 -6.69
N ALA A 463 2.13 -22.82 -6.36
CA ALA A 463 2.55 -21.82 -7.34
C ALA A 463 4.00 -21.99 -7.83
N VAL A 464 4.28 -21.33 -8.96
CA VAL A 464 5.61 -21.18 -9.55
C VAL A 464 6.24 -19.83 -9.24
N ASN A 465 7.56 -19.79 -9.15
CA ASN A 465 8.28 -18.53 -8.98
C ASN A 465 8.54 -17.85 -10.34
N GLN A 466 9.02 -16.60 -10.26
CA GLN A 466 9.26 -15.73 -11.39
C GLN A 466 10.14 -16.33 -12.52
N ARG A 467 11.12 -17.19 -12.19
CA ARG A 467 12.06 -17.77 -13.17
C ARG A 467 11.37 -18.65 -14.21
N VAL A 468 10.22 -19.23 -13.85
CA VAL A 468 9.41 -20.06 -14.78
C VAL A 468 8.92 -19.25 -15.97
N PHE A 469 8.75 -17.93 -15.81
CA PHE A 469 8.37 -17.03 -16.90
C PHE A 469 9.58 -16.33 -17.53
N ASP A 470 10.47 -15.79 -16.71
CA ASP A 470 11.54 -14.91 -17.19
C ASP A 470 12.65 -15.64 -17.97
N VAL A 471 13.04 -16.84 -17.51
CA VAL A 471 14.12 -17.60 -18.16
C VAL A 471 13.73 -17.95 -19.60
N PRO A 472 12.56 -18.55 -19.88
CA PRO A 472 12.18 -18.84 -21.26
C PRO A 472 11.83 -17.58 -22.05
N ALA A 473 11.32 -16.51 -21.41
CA ALA A 473 11.09 -15.22 -22.09
C ALA A 473 12.39 -14.65 -22.69
N CYS A 474 13.50 -14.79 -21.97
CA CYS A 474 14.86 -14.49 -22.44
C CYS A 474 15.42 -15.47 -23.48
N GLY A 475 14.75 -16.59 -23.76
CA GLY A 475 15.22 -17.66 -24.63
C GLY A 475 16.16 -18.66 -23.94
N GLY A 476 16.22 -18.64 -22.61
CA GLY A 476 16.96 -19.63 -21.82
C GLY A 476 16.18 -20.92 -21.64
N PHE A 477 16.89 -22.03 -21.42
CA PHE A 477 16.30 -23.30 -20.98
C PHE A 477 16.24 -23.35 -19.46
N LEU A 478 15.10 -23.80 -18.92
CA LEU A 478 14.85 -23.92 -17.49
C LEU A 478 14.60 -25.38 -17.10
N LEU A 479 15.32 -25.85 -16.09
CA LEU A 479 15.02 -27.07 -15.35
C LEU A 479 14.52 -26.66 -13.95
N THR A 480 13.28 -27.00 -13.60
CA THR A 480 12.63 -26.56 -12.36
C THR A 480 11.98 -27.71 -11.60
N ASP A 481 11.69 -27.53 -10.32
CA ASP A 481 10.84 -28.46 -9.58
C ASP A 481 9.38 -28.41 -10.11
N HIS A 482 8.71 -29.57 -10.10
CA HIS A 482 7.28 -29.66 -10.44
C HIS A 482 6.45 -28.99 -9.35
N ARG A 483 5.53 -28.13 -9.78
CA ARG A 483 4.51 -27.50 -8.94
C ARG A 483 3.15 -27.77 -9.56
N GLU A 484 2.15 -28.10 -8.74
CA GLU A 484 0.81 -28.47 -9.20
C GLU A 484 0.21 -27.45 -10.19
N GLN A 485 0.33 -26.14 -9.91
CA GLN A 485 -0.24 -25.10 -10.77
C GLN A 485 0.52 -24.92 -12.09
N MET A 486 1.65 -25.61 -12.32
CA MET A 486 2.29 -25.59 -13.64
C MET A 486 1.43 -26.24 -14.72
N GLU A 487 0.59 -27.21 -14.35
CA GLU A 487 -0.27 -27.94 -15.28
C GLU A 487 -1.35 -27.04 -15.91
N ASP A 488 -1.76 -25.98 -15.20
CA ASP A 488 -2.67 -24.96 -15.73
C ASP A 488 -1.96 -23.89 -16.56
N LEU A 489 -0.65 -23.77 -16.41
CA LEU A 489 0.16 -22.74 -17.08
C LEU A 489 0.76 -23.26 -18.40
N PHE A 490 1.25 -24.50 -18.41
CA PHE A 490 2.08 -25.05 -19.49
C PHE A 490 1.68 -26.47 -19.89
N ASP A 491 1.91 -26.81 -21.15
CA ASP A 491 1.98 -28.21 -21.59
C ASP A 491 3.32 -28.82 -21.13
N LEU A 492 3.31 -29.58 -20.02
CA LEU A 492 4.52 -30.12 -19.39
C LEU A 492 5.31 -31.11 -20.27
N ASP A 493 4.72 -31.66 -21.33
CA ASP A 493 5.43 -32.55 -22.26
C ASP A 493 6.28 -31.77 -23.28
N ARG A 494 6.03 -30.46 -23.43
CA ARG A 494 6.58 -29.66 -24.55
C ARG A 494 7.15 -28.31 -24.15
N GLU A 495 6.61 -27.70 -23.09
CA GLU A 495 6.82 -26.30 -22.73
C GLU A 495 7.53 -26.13 -21.39
N ALA A 496 7.79 -27.20 -20.65
CA ALA A 496 8.56 -27.17 -19.42
C ALA A 496 9.34 -28.48 -19.23
N VAL A 497 10.39 -28.44 -18.42
CA VAL A 497 11.08 -29.63 -17.93
C VAL A 497 11.12 -29.54 -16.42
N THR A 498 10.51 -30.53 -15.77
CA THR A 498 10.37 -30.56 -14.32
C THR A 498 10.96 -31.81 -13.69
N TYR A 499 11.56 -31.68 -12.51
CA TYR A 499 11.87 -32.81 -11.62
C TYR A 499 10.91 -32.86 -10.44
N ARG A 500 10.69 -34.03 -9.83
CA ARG A 500 9.82 -34.15 -8.64
C ARG A 500 10.66 -34.23 -7.38
N GLU A 501 11.71 -35.04 -7.43
CA GLU A 501 12.60 -35.25 -6.29
C GLU A 501 14.03 -34.84 -6.63
N PRO A 502 14.84 -34.44 -5.63
CA PRO A 502 16.23 -34.08 -5.86
C PRO A 502 17.05 -35.19 -6.56
N GLN A 503 16.71 -36.46 -6.32
CA GLN A 503 17.38 -37.60 -6.96
C GLN A 503 17.19 -37.67 -8.49
N ASP A 504 16.17 -37.02 -9.04
CA ASP A 504 15.89 -37.02 -10.49
C ASP A 504 16.77 -36.00 -11.24
N ILE A 505 17.35 -35.04 -10.50
CA ILE A 505 18.07 -33.90 -11.08
C ILE A 505 19.28 -34.34 -11.91
N PRO A 506 20.18 -35.23 -11.46
CA PRO A 506 21.38 -35.57 -12.21
C PRO A 506 21.08 -36.15 -13.60
N GLU A 507 20.11 -37.06 -13.71
CA GLU A 507 19.71 -37.67 -14.98
C GLU A 507 19.19 -36.60 -15.96
N LEU A 508 18.35 -35.67 -15.47
CA LEU A 508 17.81 -34.59 -16.29
C LEU A 508 18.91 -33.61 -16.73
N VAL A 509 19.85 -33.27 -15.84
CA VAL A 509 20.99 -32.41 -16.19
C VAL A 509 21.86 -33.08 -17.26
N GLU A 510 22.21 -34.36 -17.11
CA GLU A 510 22.99 -35.12 -18.11
C GLU A 510 22.29 -35.18 -19.46
N ARG A 511 21.00 -35.58 -19.45
CA ARG A 511 20.17 -35.67 -20.65
C ARG A 511 20.12 -34.35 -21.39
N PHE A 512 19.79 -33.28 -20.68
CA PHE A 512 19.61 -31.99 -21.32
C PHE A 512 20.93 -31.34 -21.67
N ALA A 513 22.03 -31.54 -20.93
CA ALA A 513 23.37 -31.06 -21.31
C ALA A 513 23.81 -31.63 -22.66
N ALA A 514 23.54 -32.91 -22.92
CA ALA A 514 23.84 -33.57 -24.20
C ALA A 514 22.87 -33.23 -25.35
N ALA A 515 21.75 -32.54 -25.09
CA ALA A 515 20.67 -32.34 -26.06
C ALA A 515 20.35 -30.84 -26.32
N PRO A 516 21.25 -30.06 -26.95
CA PRO A 516 21.05 -28.63 -27.17
C PRO A 516 19.83 -28.31 -28.04
N ASP A 517 19.49 -29.16 -29.01
CA ASP A 517 18.27 -29.00 -29.82
C ASP A 517 16.99 -29.19 -29.00
N ALA A 518 16.97 -30.18 -28.10
CA ALA A 518 15.84 -30.40 -27.20
C ALA A 518 15.66 -29.21 -26.25
N ARG A 519 16.76 -28.68 -25.67
CA ARG A 519 16.72 -27.47 -24.83
C ARG A 519 16.11 -26.28 -25.58
N ARG A 520 16.54 -26.04 -26.83
CA ARG A 520 16.00 -24.97 -27.68
C ARG A 520 14.53 -25.17 -28.02
N ALA A 521 14.11 -26.39 -28.32
CA ALA A 521 12.73 -26.70 -28.64
C ALA A 521 11.79 -26.38 -27.48
N VAL A 522 12.13 -26.84 -26.27
CA VAL A 522 11.35 -26.55 -25.05
C VAL A 522 11.32 -25.05 -24.76
N SER A 523 12.48 -24.39 -24.73
CA SER A 523 12.55 -22.94 -24.46
C SER A 523 11.73 -22.11 -25.45
N THR A 524 11.77 -22.47 -26.75
CA THR A 524 11.01 -21.78 -27.80
C THR A 524 9.50 -21.98 -27.61
N ALA A 525 9.07 -23.21 -27.29
CA ALA A 525 7.67 -23.52 -27.04
C ALA A 525 7.14 -22.78 -25.80
N ALA A 526 7.88 -22.84 -24.69
CA ALA A 526 7.60 -22.13 -23.45
C ALA A 526 7.49 -20.61 -23.68
N ARG A 527 8.46 -20.02 -24.37
CA ARG A 527 8.47 -18.59 -24.69
C ARG A 527 7.24 -18.17 -25.48
N ARG A 528 6.85 -18.96 -26.48
CA ARG A 528 5.65 -18.68 -27.29
C ARG A 528 4.39 -18.68 -26.42
N ARG A 529 4.24 -19.65 -25.52
CA ARG A 529 3.14 -19.70 -24.55
C ARG A 529 3.14 -18.48 -23.63
N ILE A 530 4.30 -18.14 -23.06
CA ILE A 530 4.46 -16.99 -22.15
C ILE A 530 4.07 -15.67 -22.82
N LEU A 531 4.56 -15.41 -24.03
CA LEU A 531 4.24 -14.17 -24.74
C LEU A 531 2.76 -14.07 -25.14
N ALA A 532 2.09 -15.21 -25.33
CA ALA A 532 0.67 -15.21 -25.64
C ALA A 532 -0.19 -14.95 -24.39
N GLU A 533 0.18 -15.53 -23.24
CA GLU A 533 -0.74 -15.75 -22.12
C GLU A 533 -0.22 -15.37 -20.73
N HIS A 534 1.09 -15.18 -20.56
CA HIS A 534 1.73 -14.99 -19.26
C HIS A 534 2.61 -13.75 -19.19
N THR A 535 2.07 -12.64 -19.71
CA THR A 535 2.67 -11.31 -19.58
C THR A 535 1.91 -10.45 -18.55
N TYR A 536 2.57 -9.46 -17.96
CA TYR A 536 1.93 -8.58 -16.97
C TYR A 536 0.75 -7.79 -17.56
N GLU A 537 0.78 -7.46 -18.85
CA GLU A 537 -0.35 -6.85 -19.57
C GLU A 537 -1.59 -7.77 -19.54
N ARG A 538 -1.39 -9.07 -19.74
CA ARG A 538 -2.49 -10.06 -19.65
C ARG A 538 -3.04 -10.15 -18.23
N ARG A 539 -2.17 -10.11 -17.21
CA ARG A 539 -2.60 -10.14 -15.80
C ARG A 539 -3.38 -8.88 -15.43
N LEU A 540 -2.92 -7.71 -15.84
CA LEU A 540 -3.60 -6.44 -15.56
C LEU A 540 -4.92 -6.33 -16.32
N ALA A 541 -5.00 -6.79 -17.57
CA ALA A 541 -6.25 -6.85 -18.29
C ALA A 541 -7.28 -7.75 -17.58
N ASN A 542 -6.86 -8.91 -17.09
CA ASN A 542 -7.72 -9.81 -16.30
C ASN A 542 -8.14 -9.16 -14.97
N LEU A 543 -7.20 -8.55 -14.24
CA LEU A 543 -7.47 -7.84 -12.99
C LEU A 543 -8.50 -6.72 -13.21
N VAL A 544 -8.30 -5.89 -14.23
CA VAL A 544 -9.23 -4.80 -14.59
C VAL A 544 -10.63 -5.34 -14.90
N GLU A 545 -10.73 -6.41 -15.69
CA GLU A 545 -12.01 -7.00 -16.05
C GLU A 545 -12.71 -7.60 -14.83
N THR A 546 -11.95 -8.25 -13.95
CA THR A 546 -12.46 -8.78 -12.67
C THR A 546 -12.98 -7.65 -11.79
N MET A 547 -12.22 -6.56 -11.64
CA MET A 547 -12.65 -5.40 -10.85
C MET A 547 -13.93 -4.78 -11.40
N ARG A 548 -14.06 -4.68 -12.72
CA ARG A 548 -15.28 -4.21 -13.39
C ARG A 548 -16.46 -5.14 -13.15
N ALA A 549 -16.27 -6.45 -13.30
CA ALA A 549 -17.34 -7.43 -13.09
C ALA A 549 -17.82 -7.47 -11.64
N THR A 550 -16.92 -7.25 -10.68
CA THR A 550 -17.23 -7.30 -9.25
C THR A 550 -17.83 -6.01 -8.71
N PHE A 551 -17.40 -4.83 -9.19
CA PHE A 551 -17.75 -3.53 -8.59
C PHE A 551 -18.34 -2.49 -9.57
N GLY A 552 -18.53 -2.84 -10.84
CA GLY A 552 -18.97 -1.95 -11.92
C GLY A 552 -20.45 -1.98 -12.25
#